data_AF-A0A8J6DU55-F1
#
_entry.id   AF-A0A8J6DU55-F1
#
_cell.length_a   1.000
_cell.length_b   1.000
_cell.length_c   1.000
_cell.angle_alpha   90.00
_cell.angle_beta   90.00
_cell.angle_gamma   90.00
#
_symmetry.space_group_name_H-M   'P 1'
#
loop_
_entity.id
_entity.type
_entity.pdbx_description
1 polymer ?
#
loop_
_entity_poly.entity_id
_entity_poly.type
_entity_poly.pdbx_seq_one_letter_code
_entity_poly.pdbx_strand_id
1 'polypeptide(L)'
;KYYGRKSPIGRDVCRLRKAYYNARHEASAQIDEIVGETASEADSSETSASEKENGHEKDDDVIRCICGLYKDEGLMIQCDKCMVWQHCDCMGVNSDVEHYLCEQCDPRPVDREVPMIPRPHYAQPGYKLDIFRIEKLWKNEKEERFAFGHHYFRPHETHHSPSRRFYHNELFRVPLYEIIPLEAVVGTCCVLDLYTYCK
;
A
#
# COMPACT_ATOMS: atom_id res chain seq x y z
N LYS A 1 -14.22 -7.15 -22.06
CA LYS A 1 -14.18 -5.92 -22.89
C LYS A 1 -14.85 -4.80 -22.09
N TYR A 2 -14.14 -3.72 -21.77
CA TYR A 2 -14.74 -2.55 -21.13
C TYR A 2 -15.43 -1.70 -22.20
N TYR A 3 -16.70 -1.34 -21.99
CA TYR A 3 -17.51 -0.64 -22.99
C TYR A 3 -17.61 0.88 -22.74
N GLY A 4 -17.03 1.40 -21.65
CA GLY A 4 -17.12 2.82 -21.27
C GLY A 4 -18.42 3.17 -20.52
N ARG A 5 -18.34 4.03 -19.49
CA ARG A 5 -19.50 4.46 -18.67
C ARG A 5 -20.64 5.08 -19.51
N LYS A 6 -20.32 5.73 -20.62
CA LYS A 6 -21.29 6.40 -21.51
C LYS A 6 -21.98 5.45 -22.51
N SER A 7 -21.52 4.21 -22.64
CA SER A 7 -22.14 3.24 -23.55
C SER A 7 -23.47 2.70 -22.99
N PRO A 8 -24.38 2.19 -23.86
CA PRO A 8 -25.59 1.52 -23.41
C PRO A 8 -25.31 0.39 -22.41
N ILE A 9 -24.34 -0.48 -22.72
CA ILE A 9 -23.90 -1.58 -21.85
C ILE A 9 -23.30 -1.04 -20.55
N GLY A 10 -22.50 0.03 -20.59
CA GLY A 10 -21.92 0.65 -19.40
C GLY A 10 -22.96 1.24 -18.46
N ARG A 11 -24.04 1.82 -19.00
CA ARG A 11 -25.18 2.32 -18.21
C ARG A 11 -25.94 1.19 -17.54
N ASP A 12 -26.17 0.08 -18.24
CA ASP A 12 -26.87 -1.08 -17.68
C ASP A 12 -26.02 -1.78 -16.60
N VAL A 13 -24.71 -1.88 -16.80
CA VAL A 13 -23.78 -2.34 -15.76
C VAL A 13 -23.83 -1.43 -14.53
N CYS A 14 -23.89 -0.11 -14.72
CA CYS A 14 -24.02 0.84 -13.61
C CYS A 14 -25.33 0.64 -12.82
N ARG A 15 -26.45 0.44 -13.52
CA ARG A 15 -27.76 0.13 -12.90
C ARG A 15 -27.74 -1.20 -12.15
N LEU A 16 -27.21 -2.25 -12.76
CA LEU A 16 -27.09 -3.57 -12.13
C LEU A 16 -26.23 -3.50 -10.87
N ARG A 17 -25.16 -2.70 -10.91
CA ARG A 17 -24.28 -2.49 -9.77
C ARG A 17 -24.97 -1.75 -8.63
N LYS A 18 -25.77 -0.71 -8.93
CA LYS A 18 -26.60 -0.03 -7.92
C LYS A 18 -27.56 -1.00 -7.25
N ALA A 19 -28.21 -1.86 -8.03
CA ALA A 19 -29.09 -2.90 -7.48
C ALA A 19 -28.32 -3.90 -6.61
N TYR A 20 -27.13 -4.34 -7.03
CA TYR A 20 -26.28 -5.24 -6.26
C TYR A 20 -25.84 -4.63 -4.92
N TYR A 21 -25.37 -3.38 -4.91
CA TYR A 21 -24.94 -2.74 -3.67
C TYR A 21 -26.10 -2.51 -2.70
N ASN A 22 -27.26 -2.10 -3.19
CA ASN A 22 -28.47 -2.00 -2.37
C ASN A 22 -28.84 -3.35 -1.75
N ALA A 23 -28.90 -4.41 -2.56
CA ALA A 23 -29.21 -5.76 -2.07
C ALA A 23 -28.14 -6.28 -1.08
N ARG A 24 -26.87 -5.99 -1.32
CA ARG A 24 -25.77 -6.37 -0.43
C ARG A 24 -25.86 -5.65 0.91
N HIS A 25 -26.18 -4.35 0.90
CA HIS A 25 -26.39 -3.57 2.11
C HIS A 25 -27.59 -4.09 2.91
N GLU A 26 -28.71 -4.35 2.25
CA GLU A 26 -29.89 -4.98 2.86
C GLU A 26 -29.56 -6.34 3.49
N ALA A 27 -28.67 -7.11 2.86
CA ALA A 27 -28.24 -8.42 3.35
C ALA A 27 -27.06 -8.38 4.33
N SER A 28 -26.43 -7.22 4.59
CA SER A 28 -25.17 -7.14 5.35
C SER A 28 -25.30 -7.75 6.74
N ALA A 29 -26.35 -7.40 7.48
CA ALA A 29 -26.59 -7.93 8.81
C ALA A 29 -26.74 -9.47 8.85
N GLN A 30 -27.37 -10.06 7.81
CA GLN A 30 -27.53 -11.51 7.70
C GLN A 30 -26.21 -12.20 7.30
N ILE A 31 -25.39 -11.52 6.48
CA ILE A 31 -24.06 -12.02 6.11
C ILE A 31 -23.15 -12.03 7.34
N ASP A 32 -23.17 -10.97 8.14
CA ASP A 32 -22.35 -10.87 9.36
C ASP A 32 -22.74 -11.93 10.40
N GLU A 33 -24.04 -12.22 10.53
CA GLU A 33 -24.57 -13.29 11.40
C GLU A 33 -24.09 -14.70 10.96
N ILE A 34 -23.97 -14.94 9.65
CA ILE A 34 -23.56 -16.24 9.10
C ILE A 34 -22.04 -16.43 9.14
N VAL A 35 -21.26 -15.37 8.93
CA VAL A 35 -19.80 -15.44 8.80
C VAL A 35 -19.10 -15.41 10.17
N GLY A 36 -19.77 -14.89 11.22
CA GLY A 36 -19.23 -14.77 12.57
C GLY A 36 -18.13 -13.70 12.69
N GLU A 37 -17.89 -13.20 13.91
CA GLU A 37 -17.02 -12.05 14.26
C GLU A 37 -15.52 -12.18 13.95
N THR A 38 -15.10 -12.94 12.93
CA THR A 38 -13.68 -13.09 12.54
C THR A 38 -13.30 -12.30 11.29
N ALA A 39 -13.94 -11.14 11.07
CA ALA A 39 -13.53 -10.18 10.06
C ALA A 39 -13.52 -8.71 10.53
N SER A 40 -13.66 -8.41 11.82
CA SER A 40 -13.77 -7.02 12.33
C SER A 40 -12.51 -6.44 13.00
N GLU A 41 -11.38 -7.14 13.05
CA GLU A 41 -10.10 -6.54 13.53
C GLU A 41 -9.48 -5.51 12.56
N ALA A 42 -10.21 -5.12 11.50
CA ALA A 42 -9.79 -4.06 10.57
C ALA A 42 -10.68 -2.81 10.59
N ASP A 43 -11.74 -2.78 11.40
CA ASP A 43 -12.66 -1.66 11.43
C ASP A 43 -13.00 -1.23 12.86
N SER A 44 -12.05 -0.53 13.49
CA SER A 44 -12.31 0.36 14.63
C SER A 44 -11.08 1.21 14.93
N SER A 45 -11.09 2.47 14.49
CA SER A 45 -10.50 3.57 15.28
C SER A 45 -11.10 4.93 14.90
N GLU A 46 -12.28 5.17 15.46
CA GLU A 46 -12.69 6.39 16.19
C GLU A 46 -12.31 7.76 15.59
N THR A 47 -13.22 8.32 14.80
CA THR A 47 -13.40 9.77 14.65
C THR A 47 -14.05 10.35 15.91
N SER A 48 -13.38 11.28 16.59
CA SER A 48 -13.98 12.08 17.67
C SER A 48 -14.60 13.38 17.13
N ALA A 49 -15.94 13.38 17.11
CA ALA A 49 -16.91 14.45 17.32
C ALA A 49 -16.72 15.85 16.68
N SER A 50 -17.67 16.23 15.80
CA SER A 50 -18.72 17.21 16.18
C SER A 50 -19.89 17.20 15.17
N GLU A 51 -21.08 17.39 15.73
CA GLU A 51 -22.42 17.23 15.15
C GLU A 51 -22.72 18.22 14.01
N LYS A 52 -23.40 17.74 12.96
CA LYS A 52 -24.59 18.39 12.37
C LYS A 52 -25.29 17.49 11.36
N GLU A 53 -26.60 17.40 11.54
CA GLU A 53 -27.56 16.67 10.73
C GLU A 53 -27.48 17.03 9.24
N ASN A 54 -27.20 16.01 8.41
CA ASN A 54 -27.84 15.83 7.11
C ASN A 54 -27.57 14.38 6.66
N GLY A 55 -28.63 13.59 6.51
CA GLY A 55 -28.56 12.21 6.03
C GLY A 55 -28.09 12.15 4.57
N HIS A 56 -26.78 12.09 4.38
CA HIS A 56 -26.17 11.55 3.19
C HIS A 56 -25.55 10.21 3.62
N GLU A 57 -26.32 9.14 3.41
CA GLU A 57 -25.84 7.76 3.51
C GLU A 57 -24.58 7.66 2.65
N LYS A 58 -23.42 7.53 3.29
CA LYS A 58 -22.13 7.48 2.61
C LYS A 58 -22.16 6.23 1.74
N ASP A 59 -22.24 6.42 0.42
CA ASP A 59 -21.91 5.40 -0.57
C ASP A 59 -20.50 4.93 -0.18
N ASP A 60 -20.36 3.74 0.42
CA ASP A 60 -19.09 3.30 1.00
C ASP A 60 -18.04 3.20 -0.11
N ASP A 61 -17.28 4.27 -0.27
CA ASP A 61 -16.18 4.38 -1.22
C ASP A 61 -15.13 3.33 -0.85
N VAL A 62 -15.17 2.18 -1.54
CA VAL A 62 -14.29 1.05 -1.24
C VAL A 62 -12.87 1.37 -1.73
N ILE A 63 -11.97 1.61 -0.79
CA ILE A 63 -10.54 1.74 -1.07
C ILE A 63 -9.95 0.33 -1.23
N ARG A 64 -9.32 0.06 -2.38
CA ARG A 64 -8.64 -1.22 -2.66
C ARG A 64 -7.37 -0.97 -3.45
N CYS A 65 -6.35 -0.51 -2.73
CA CYS A 65 -5.04 -0.24 -3.32
C CYS A 65 -4.10 -1.46 -3.19
N ILE A 66 -3.12 -1.57 -4.09
CA ILE A 66 -2.11 -2.64 -4.06
C ILE A 66 -1.21 -2.58 -2.81
N CYS A 67 -1.14 -1.42 -2.15
CA CYS A 67 -0.42 -1.23 -0.88
C CYS A 67 -1.16 -1.80 0.33
N GLY A 68 -2.42 -2.23 0.17
CA GLY A 68 -3.23 -2.79 1.27
C GLY A 68 -3.73 -1.76 2.30
N LEU A 69 -3.45 -0.47 2.11
CA LEU A 69 -4.01 0.61 2.93
C LEU A 69 -5.43 0.94 2.47
N TYR A 70 -6.36 0.96 3.42
CA TYR A 70 -7.78 1.31 3.23
C TYR A 70 -8.06 2.76 3.62
N LYS A 71 -7.03 3.61 3.64
CA LYS A 71 -7.11 5.01 4.03
C LYS A 71 -7.12 5.95 2.81
N ASP A 72 -7.91 7.00 2.91
CA ASP A 72 -7.95 8.11 1.95
C ASP A 72 -6.82 9.10 2.29
N GLU A 73 -5.63 8.84 1.74
CA GLU A 73 -4.44 9.65 1.93
C GLU A 73 -3.79 9.96 0.57
N GLY A 74 -3.42 11.23 0.36
CA GLY A 74 -2.77 11.67 -0.89
C GLY A 74 -3.71 11.76 -2.08
N LEU A 75 -3.16 11.64 -3.30
CA LEU A 75 -3.96 11.66 -4.53
C LEU A 75 -4.59 10.28 -4.76
N MET A 76 -5.91 10.27 -4.92
CA MET A 76 -6.66 9.05 -5.21
C MET A 76 -7.22 9.06 -6.63
N ILE A 77 -7.31 7.87 -7.22
CA ILE A 77 -7.94 7.65 -8.53
C ILE A 77 -8.95 6.50 -8.44
N GLN A 78 -10.11 6.71 -9.03
CA GLN A 78 -11.21 5.75 -9.01
C GLN A 78 -11.21 4.88 -10.28
N CYS A 79 -11.32 3.57 -10.11
CA CYS A 79 -11.48 2.66 -11.24
C CYS A 79 -12.84 2.83 -11.93
N ASP A 80 -12.85 3.04 -13.24
CA ASP A 80 -14.04 3.22 -14.06
C ASP A 80 -14.95 1.99 -14.19
N LYS A 81 -14.45 0.81 -13.84
CA LYS A 81 -15.17 -0.46 -13.95
C LYS A 81 -15.67 -0.98 -12.61
N CYS A 82 -14.78 -1.06 -11.61
CA CYS A 82 -15.13 -1.60 -10.28
C CYS A 82 -15.25 -0.54 -9.19
N MET A 83 -15.06 0.75 -9.49
CA MET A 83 -15.16 1.91 -8.58
C MET A 83 -14.27 1.90 -7.35
N VAL A 84 -13.37 0.93 -7.25
CA VAL A 84 -12.42 0.94 -6.16
C VAL A 84 -11.49 2.13 -6.30
N TRP A 85 -11.22 2.77 -5.17
CA TRP A 85 -10.24 3.82 -5.06
C TRP A 85 -8.85 3.23 -4.84
N GLN A 86 -7.86 3.79 -5.54
CA GLN A 86 -6.46 3.41 -5.44
C GLN A 86 -5.61 4.68 -5.33
N HIS A 87 -4.49 4.61 -4.61
CA HIS A 87 -3.56 5.73 -4.56
C HIS A 87 -2.86 5.90 -5.90
N CYS A 88 -2.79 7.13 -6.38
CA CYS A 88 -2.13 7.50 -7.64
C CYS A 88 -0.67 7.05 -7.66
N ASP A 89 0.06 7.31 -6.58
CA ASP A 89 1.47 6.95 -6.41
C ASP A 89 1.69 5.44 -6.46
N CYS A 90 0.80 4.67 -5.82
CA CYS A 90 0.87 3.20 -5.82
C CYS A 90 0.63 2.62 -7.22
N MET A 91 -0.21 3.27 -8.01
CA MET A 91 -0.59 2.80 -9.34
C MET A 91 0.26 3.42 -10.46
N GLY A 92 1.19 4.32 -10.10
CA GLY A 92 2.06 5.05 -11.02
C GLY A 92 1.29 5.91 -12.02
N VAL A 93 0.16 6.48 -11.61
CA VAL A 93 -0.74 7.28 -12.46
C VAL A 93 -0.80 8.72 -12.00
N ASN A 94 -0.78 9.64 -12.95
CA ASN A 94 -0.87 11.07 -12.70
C ASN A 94 -2.34 11.54 -12.61
N SER A 95 -2.57 12.73 -12.06
CA SER A 95 -3.89 13.37 -11.94
C SER A 95 -4.60 13.62 -13.28
N ASP A 96 -3.86 13.66 -14.38
CA ASP A 96 -4.37 14.10 -15.69
C ASP A 96 -5.06 12.97 -16.47
N VAL A 97 -5.20 11.80 -15.86
CA VAL A 97 -5.82 10.62 -16.47
C VAL A 97 -7.34 10.72 -16.35
N GLU A 98 -8.02 10.94 -17.46
CA GLU A 98 -9.50 11.01 -17.51
C GLU A 98 -10.18 9.64 -17.35
N HIS A 99 -9.51 8.55 -17.77
CA HIS A 99 -10.05 7.19 -17.76
C HIS A 99 -9.08 6.21 -17.13
N TYR A 100 -9.50 5.58 -16.04
CA TYR A 100 -8.65 4.70 -15.24
C TYR A 100 -9.28 3.34 -15.01
N LEU A 101 -8.52 2.28 -15.29
CA LEU A 101 -8.87 0.91 -14.92
C LEU A 101 -7.81 0.37 -13.97
N CYS A 102 -8.27 -0.18 -12.85
CA CYS A 102 -7.39 -0.83 -11.88
C CYS A 102 -6.75 -2.09 -12.49
N GLU A 103 -5.70 -2.57 -11.84
CA GLU A 103 -4.93 -3.75 -12.22
C GLU A 103 -5.76 -5.04 -12.30
N GLN A 104 -6.91 -5.12 -11.62
CA GLN A 104 -7.83 -6.26 -11.76
C GLN A 104 -8.79 -6.11 -12.93
N CYS A 105 -9.12 -4.87 -13.29
CA CYS A 105 -10.07 -4.55 -14.35
C CYS A 105 -9.41 -4.53 -15.73
N ASP A 106 -8.14 -4.15 -15.77
CA ASP A 106 -7.23 -4.21 -16.90
C ASP A 106 -5.89 -4.83 -16.45
N PRO A 107 -5.72 -6.16 -16.56
CA PRO A 107 -4.55 -6.88 -16.05
C PRO A 107 -3.25 -6.37 -16.66
N ARG A 108 -2.38 -5.85 -15.80
CA ARG A 108 -1.02 -5.40 -16.13
C ARG A 108 -0.03 -5.81 -15.03
N PRO A 109 1.25 -6.05 -15.35
CA PRO A 109 2.28 -6.15 -14.34
C PRO A 109 2.30 -4.83 -13.55
N VAL A 110 2.15 -4.94 -12.23
CA VAL A 110 2.25 -3.79 -11.33
C VAL A 110 3.47 -4.04 -10.47
N ASP A 111 4.40 -3.10 -10.49
CA ASP A 111 5.53 -3.15 -9.59
C ASP A 111 5.02 -2.93 -8.16
N ARG A 112 5.21 -3.93 -7.29
CA ARG A 112 4.88 -3.83 -5.87
C ARG A 112 6.06 -3.28 -5.08
N GLU A 113 7.22 -3.11 -5.72
CA GLU A 113 8.34 -2.39 -5.15
C GLU A 113 8.03 -0.91 -5.16
N VAL A 114 8.39 -0.24 -4.08
CA VAL A 114 8.51 1.20 -4.09
C VAL A 114 9.92 1.50 -4.60
N PRO A 115 10.07 2.09 -5.78
CA PRO A 115 11.37 2.57 -6.19
C PRO A 115 11.80 3.66 -5.20
N MET A 116 13.02 3.56 -4.67
CA MET A 116 13.65 4.69 -4.00
C MET A 116 13.80 5.81 -5.05
N ILE A 117 12.91 6.80 -4.99
CA ILE A 117 12.93 7.96 -5.86
C ILE A 117 13.36 9.18 -5.02
N PRO A 118 14.40 9.92 -5.44
CA PRO A 118 15.21 9.68 -6.62
C PRO A 118 16.24 8.56 -6.41
N ARG A 119 16.39 7.71 -7.43
CA ARG A 119 17.47 6.72 -7.47
C ARG A 119 18.80 7.49 -7.45
N PRO A 120 19.74 7.18 -6.55
CA PRO A 120 21.02 7.88 -6.53
C PRO A 120 21.76 7.66 -7.85
N HIS A 121 22.41 8.69 -8.40
CA HIS A 121 23.10 8.62 -9.70
C HIS A 121 24.21 7.55 -9.77
N TYR A 122 24.71 7.08 -8.62
CA TYR A 122 25.72 6.03 -8.53
C TYR A 122 25.13 4.61 -8.49
N ALA A 123 23.81 4.44 -8.35
CA ALA A 123 23.17 3.13 -8.32
C ALA A 123 23.03 2.58 -9.76
N GLN A 124 23.95 1.69 -10.12
CA GLN A 124 23.92 0.97 -11.39
C GLN A 124 22.60 0.20 -11.55
N PRO A 125 22.05 0.06 -12.78
CA PRO A 125 20.87 -0.75 -13.04
C PRO A 125 21.12 -2.20 -12.57
N GLY A 126 20.28 -2.69 -11.65
CA GLY A 126 20.37 -4.04 -11.10
C GLY A 126 21.18 -4.18 -9.81
N TYR A 127 21.84 -3.13 -9.32
CA TYR A 127 22.43 -3.16 -7.99
C TYR A 127 21.37 -2.99 -6.91
N LYS A 128 21.28 -3.98 -6.04
CA LYS A 128 20.43 -4.00 -4.86
C LYS A 128 21.20 -3.39 -3.69
N LEU A 129 20.60 -2.42 -3.02
CA LEU A 129 21.14 -1.83 -1.80
C LEU A 129 20.36 -2.36 -0.61
N ASP A 130 21.09 -2.87 0.37
CA ASP A 130 20.52 -3.35 1.62
C ASP A 130 20.22 -2.18 2.56
N ILE A 131 19.19 -2.33 3.38
CA ILE A 131 18.85 -1.35 4.41
C ILE A 131 19.46 -1.85 5.72
N PHE A 132 20.37 -1.06 6.29
CA PHE A 132 21.12 -1.42 7.47
C PHE A 132 20.94 -0.37 8.57
N ARG A 133 20.57 -0.80 9.78
CA ARG A 133 20.53 0.08 10.94
C ARG A 133 21.81 -0.04 11.73
N ILE A 134 22.57 1.05 11.72
CA ILE A 134 23.79 1.22 12.51
C ILE A 134 23.41 1.36 13.98
N GLU A 135 23.94 0.49 14.83
CA GLU A 135 23.84 0.56 16.28
C GLU A 135 25.13 1.08 16.93
N LYS A 136 26.29 0.79 16.32
CA LYS A 136 27.60 1.23 16.83
C LYS A 136 28.54 1.61 15.70
N LEU A 137 29.35 2.64 15.93
CA LEU A 137 30.42 3.11 15.04
C LEU A 137 31.75 3.10 15.80
N TRP A 138 32.84 2.74 15.13
CA TRP A 138 34.18 2.85 15.70
C TRP A 138 35.25 2.98 14.62
N LYS A 139 36.46 3.32 15.08
CA LYS A 139 37.71 3.25 14.30
C LYS A 139 38.63 2.21 14.91
N ASN A 140 39.39 1.50 14.09
CA ASN A 140 40.46 0.65 14.59
C ASN A 140 41.78 1.41 14.72
N GLU A 141 42.84 0.73 15.16
CA GLU A 141 44.19 1.30 15.32
C GLU A 141 44.81 1.78 14.00
N LYS A 142 44.33 1.26 12.86
CA LYS A 142 44.73 1.67 11.51
C LYS A 142 43.89 2.82 10.95
N GLU A 143 43.09 3.48 11.80
CA GLU A 143 42.14 4.54 11.45
C GLU A 143 41.00 4.13 10.48
N GLU A 144 40.84 2.84 10.21
CA GLU A 144 39.75 2.31 9.38
C GLU A 144 38.42 2.41 10.14
N ARG A 145 37.36 2.81 9.44
CA ARG A 145 36.04 3.10 10.02
C ARG A 145 35.07 1.95 9.78
N PHE A 146 34.37 1.53 10.83
CA PHE A 146 33.43 0.42 10.78
C PHE A 146 32.08 0.79 11.41
N ALA A 147 31.05 0.09 10.96
CA ALA A 147 29.70 0.13 11.53
C ALA A 147 29.26 -1.29 11.92
N PHE A 148 28.54 -1.38 13.04
CA PHE A 148 27.89 -2.60 13.52
C PHE A 148 26.41 -2.33 13.67
N GLY A 149 25.59 -3.31 13.34
CA GLY A 149 24.15 -3.14 13.25
C GLY A 149 23.47 -4.36 12.68
N HIS A 150 22.25 -4.18 12.19
CA HIS A 150 21.44 -5.25 11.64
C HIS A 150 20.73 -4.85 10.36
N HIS A 151 20.40 -5.85 9.54
CA HIS A 151 19.74 -5.70 8.25
C HIS A 151 18.21 -5.62 8.37
N TYR A 152 17.61 -4.94 7.39
CA TYR A 152 16.19 -5.01 7.07
C TYR A 152 16.00 -5.69 5.72
N PHE A 153 15.09 -6.64 5.66
CA PHE A 153 14.72 -7.32 4.42
C PHE A 153 13.40 -6.79 3.89
N ARG A 154 13.32 -6.67 2.57
CA ARG A 154 12.09 -6.42 1.83
C ARG A 154 11.26 -7.71 1.75
N PRO A 155 9.94 -7.63 1.52
CA PRO A 155 9.07 -8.80 1.46
C PRO A 155 9.59 -9.91 0.53
N HIS A 156 10.04 -9.55 -0.68
CA HIS A 156 10.55 -10.51 -1.68
C HIS A 156 11.84 -11.25 -1.27
N GLU A 157 12.51 -10.80 -0.20
CA GLU A 157 13.72 -11.42 0.37
C GLU A 157 13.40 -12.41 1.47
N THR A 158 12.11 -12.53 1.83
CA THR A 158 11.64 -13.36 2.94
C THR A 158 10.73 -14.48 2.43
N HIS A 159 10.65 -15.58 3.18
CA HIS A 159 9.65 -16.61 2.91
C HIS A 159 8.34 -16.25 3.61
N HIS A 160 7.25 -16.20 2.86
CA HIS A 160 5.93 -15.82 3.37
C HIS A 160 4.81 -16.52 2.62
N SER A 161 3.62 -16.57 3.23
CA SER A 161 2.41 -17.08 2.57
C SER A 161 2.12 -16.31 1.26
N PRO A 162 1.67 -16.98 0.18
CA PRO A 162 1.22 -16.32 -1.05
C PRO A 162 0.06 -15.34 -0.84
N SER A 163 -0.73 -15.52 0.21
CA SER A 163 -1.85 -14.63 0.56
C SER A 163 -1.45 -13.42 1.41
N ARG A 164 -0.19 -13.36 1.89
CA ARG A 164 0.26 -12.26 2.75
C ARG A 164 0.31 -10.95 1.95
N ARG A 165 -0.30 -9.92 2.51
CA ARG A 165 -0.24 -8.54 1.99
C ARG A 165 0.80 -7.76 2.79
N PHE A 166 1.44 -6.79 2.14
CA PHE A 166 2.49 -5.97 2.71
C PHE A 166 2.19 -4.49 2.52
N TYR A 167 2.61 -3.66 3.46
CA TYR A 167 2.59 -2.22 3.31
C TYR A 167 3.56 -1.77 2.20
N HIS A 168 3.28 -0.62 1.63
CA HIS A 168 4.21 0.07 0.75
C HIS A 168 5.49 0.38 1.55
N ASN A 169 6.67 -0.01 1.04
CA ASN A 169 7.94 0.07 1.78
C ASN A 169 7.99 -0.73 3.09
N GLU A 170 7.18 -1.79 3.25
CA GLU A 170 7.31 -2.65 4.42
C GLU A 170 8.71 -3.27 4.48
N LEU A 171 9.30 -3.27 5.67
CA LEU A 171 10.61 -3.84 5.93
C LEU A 171 10.52 -4.76 7.14
N PHE A 172 11.23 -5.88 7.06
CA PHE A 172 11.36 -6.84 8.13
C PHE A 172 12.71 -6.65 8.79
N ARG A 173 12.70 -6.28 10.08
CA ARG A 173 13.93 -6.32 10.88
C ARG A 173 14.41 -7.77 10.97
N VAL A 174 15.64 -8.02 10.56
CA VAL A 174 16.27 -9.33 10.67
C VAL A 174 17.29 -9.29 11.80
N PRO A 175 17.33 -10.27 12.72
CA PRO A 175 18.35 -10.35 13.76
C PRO A 175 19.71 -10.83 13.21
N LEU A 176 20.06 -10.44 11.98
CA LEU A 176 21.33 -10.71 11.35
C LEU A 176 22.26 -9.53 11.62
N TYR A 177 23.10 -9.68 12.63
CA TYR A 177 24.05 -8.66 13.05
C TYR A 177 25.38 -8.82 12.33
N GLU A 178 25.91 -7.71 11.80
CA GLU A 178 27.12 -7.72 10.99
C GLU A 178 27.99 -6.49 11.27
N ILE A 179 29.29 -6.60 10.95
CA ILE A 179 30.24 -5.50 10.92
C ILE A 179 30.53 -5.17 9.46
N ILE A 180 30.23 -3.94 9.04
CA ILE A 180 30.50 -3.46 7.68
C ILE A 180 31.53 -2.32 7.70
N PRO A 181 32.39 -2.18 6.67
CA PRO A 181 33.17 -0.99 6.46
C PRO A 181 32.26 0.23 6.29
N LEU A 182 32.57 1.37 6.91
CA LEU A 182 31.73 2.57 6.82
C LEU A 182 31.62 3.10 5.39
N GLU A 183 32.64 2.84 4.56
CA GLU A 183 32.64 3.19 3.13
C GLU A 183 31.61 2.42 2.30
N ALA A 184 31.09 1.30 2.79
CA ALA A 184 29.98 0.59 2.16
C ALA A 184 28.65 1.33 2.32
N VAL A 185 28.55 2.30 3.23
CA VAL A 185 27.34 3.11 3.44
C VAL A 185 27.25 4.15 2.33
N VAL A 186 26.33 3.93 1.41
CA VAL A 186 26.13 4.81 0.24
C VAL A 186 25.20 5.99 0.52
N GLY A 187 24.36 5.92 1.54
CA GLY A 187 23.39 6.97 1.85
C GLY A 187 22.59 6.68 3.12
N THR A 188 21.82 7.66 3.57
CA THR A 188 20.92 7.54 4.71
C THR A 188 19.48 7.41 4.23
N CYS A 189 18.66 6.70 5.00
CA CYS A 189 17.22 6.60 4.82
C CYS A 189 16.52 6.65 6.18
N CYS A 190 15.19 6.75 6.19
CA CYS A 190 14.37 6.71 7.40
C CYS A 190 13.47 5.47 7.37
N VAL A 191 13.48 4.70 8.45
CA VAL A 191 12.57 3.57 8.66
C VAL A 191 11.70 3.90 9.85
N LEU A 192 10.39 3.92 9.63
CA LEU A 192 9.39 4.21 10.66
C LEU A 192 8.86 2.89 11.23
N ASP A 193 8.53 2.88 12.51
CA ASP A 193 7.71 1.80 13.08
C ASP A 193 6.28 1.90 12.54
N LEU A 194 5.53 0.79 12.63
CA LEU A 194 4.19 0.69 12.07
C LEU A 194 3.23 1.76 12.61
N TYR A 195 3.32 2.11 13.90
CA TYR A 195 2.42 3.09 14.50
C TYR A 195 2.71 4.49 14.01
N THR A 196 3.99 4.82 13.79
CA THR A 196 4.40 6.11 13.24
C THR A 196 4.09 6.21 11.75
N TYR A 197 4.25 5.11 11.01
CA TYR A 197 3.96 5.08 9.57
C TYR A 197 2.45 5.22 9.28
N CYS A 198 1.59 4.63 10.11
CA CYS A 198 0.15 4.65 9.91
C CYS A 198 -0.55 5.92 10.44
N LYS A 199 0.19 6.93 10.89
CA LYS A 199 -0.36 8.21 11.37
C LYS A 199 -0.15 9.31 10.37
#